data_AF-A0A943G5B2-F1
#
_entry.id   AF-A0A943G5B2-F1
#
_cell.length_a   1.000
_cell.length_b   1.000
_cell.length_c   1.000
_cell.angle_alpha   90.00
_cell.angle_beta   90.00
_cell.angle_gamma   90.00
#
_symmetry.space_group_name_H-M   'P 1'
#
loop_
_entity.id
_entity.type
_entity.pdbx_description
1 polymer ?
#
loop_
_entity_poly.entity_id
_entity_poly.type
_entity_poly.pdbx_seq_one_letter_code
_entity_poly.pdbx_strand_id
1 'polypeptide(L)'
;MTLTEKAAYIKGMMEGMAFEPQTNEDKLLKAVVDLLDDMASDLSKLSEQVADVNEYVEELDDDLAQVESVLEEDEDDYDDEDEDEDVFEVTCPYCGETVYFEDSIDPDHIPCPACGKTFDIEQAACGDCDSDSCEGCVLEETHHLDDEV
;
A
#
# COMPACT_ATOMS: atom_id res chain seq x y z
N MET A 1 14.01 -32.20 20.94
CA MET A 1 13.59 -31.67 22.24
C MET A 1 13.01 -30.28 22.05
N THR A 2 11.72 -30.09 22.31
CA THR A 2 11.04 -28.78 22.25
C THR A 2 11.49 -27.88 23.40
N LEU A 3 11.18 -26.58 23.32
CA LEU A 3 11.46 -25.63 24.39
C LEU A 3 10.73 -26.02 25.69
N THR A 4 9.49 -26.46 25.58
CA THR A 4 8.66 -26.97 26.68
C THR A 4 9.30 -28.18 27.35
N GLU A 5 9.84 -29.13 26.57
CA GLU A 5 10.54 -30.31 27.11
C GLU A 5 11.83 -29.91 27.86
N LYS A 6 12.56 -28.91 27.37
CA LYS A 6 13.76 -28.40 28.04
C LYS A 6 13.43 -27.65 29.33
N ALA A 7 12.38 -26.83 29.33
CA ALA A 7 11.92 -26.11 30.53
C ALA A 7 11.43 -27.08 31.61
N ALA A 8 10.61 -28.06 31.22
CA ALA A 8 10.14 -29.12 32.10
C ALA A 8 11.29 -29.96 32.68
N TYR A 9 12.32 -30.25 31.87
CA TYR A 9 13.51 -30.96 32.34
C TYR A 9 14.27 -30.17 33.42
N ILE A 10 14.48 -28.86 33.22
CA ILE A 10 15.16 -28.00 34.20
C ILE A 10 14.35 -27.89 35.49
N LYS A 11 13.03 -27.72 35.36
CA LYS A 11 12.10 -27.66 36.51
C LYS A 11 12.13 -28.96 37.31
N GLY A 12 12.03 -30.11 36.63
CA GLY A 12 12.11 -31.42 37.27
C GLY A 12 13.47 -31.70 37.92
N MET A 13 14.56 -31.21 37.33
CA MET A 13 15.89 -31.31 37.94
C MET A 13 16.01 -30.44 39.21
N MET A 14 15.44 -29.23 39.20
CA MET A 14 15.38 -28.36 40.37
C MET A 14 14.56 -29.01 41.50
N GLU A 15 13.39 -29.56 41.20
CA GLU A 15 12.53 -30.24 42.18
C GLU A 15 13.17 -31.53 42.71
N GLY A 16 13.81 -32.31 41.84
CA GLY A 16 14.47 -33.58 42.19
C GLY A 16 15.69 -33.45 43.09
N MET A 17 16.31 -32.26 43.16
CA MET A 17 17.39 -31.95 44.10
C MET A 17 16.88 -31.62 45.52
N ALA A 18 15.58 -31.74 45.79
CA ALA A 18 14.93 -31.26 47.01
C ALA A 18 15.23 -29.78 47.27
N PHE A 19 15.17 -28.99 46.19
CA PHE A 19 15.39 -27.55 46.25
C PHE A 19 14.26 -26.87 47.04
N GLU A 20 14.52 -26.60 48.31
CA GLU A 20 13.65 -25.78 49.16
C GLU A 20 14.18 -24.35 49.18
N PRO A 21 13.43 -23.36 48.67
CA PRO A 21 13.90 -21.99 48.62
C PRO A 21 13.95 -21.36 50.02
N GLN A 22 15.14 -21.26 50.58
CA GLN A 22 15.39 -20.72 51.92
C GLN A 22 15.99 -19.31 51.86
N THR A 23 16.91 -19.08 50.91
CA THR A 23 17.58 -17.79 50.71
C THR A 23 16.86 -16.91 49.68
N ASN A 24 17.29 -15.65 49.54
CA ASN A 24 16.72 -14.75 48.54
C ASN A 24 17.15 -15.18 47.13
N GLU A 25 18.37 -15.70 47.00
CA GLU A 25 18.94 -16.28 45.81
C GLU A 25 18.14 -17.50 45.34
N ASP A 26 17.71 -18.37 46.27
CA ASP A 26 16.91 -19.55 45.92
C ASP A 26 15.52 -19.18 45.40
N LYS A 27 14.90 -18.18 46.04
CA LYS A 27 13.59 -17.64 45.61
C LYS A 27 13.69 -17.00 44.22
N LEU A 28 14.78 -16.29 43.95
CA LEU A 28 15.05 -15.73 42.63
C LEU A 28 15.21 -16.85 41.59
N LEU A 29 16.00 -17.88 41.88
CA LEU A 29 16.23 -19.00 40.96
C LEU A 29 14.92 -19.73 40.64
N LYS A 30 14.08 -19.98 41.65
CA LYS A 30 12.74 -20.55 41.44
C LYS A 30 11.89 -19.69 40.52
N ALA A 31 11.83 -18.37 40.76
CA ALA A 31 11.08 -17.45 39.93
C ALA A 31 11.58 -17.42 38.47
N VAL A 32 12.89 -17.55 38.25
CA VAL A 32 13.47 -17.65 36.90
C VAL A 32 13.05 -18.96 36.22
N VAL A 33 13.06 -20.08 36.92
CA VAL A 33 12.62 -21.37 36.35
C VAL A 33 11.13 -21.35 36.01
N ASP A 34 10.30 -20.79 36.89
CA ASP A 34 8.86 -20.64 36.64
C ASP A 34 8.61 -19.74 35.41
N LEU A 35 9.32 -18.61 35.31
CA LEU A 35 9.24 -17.73 34.13
C LEU A 35 9.66 -18.45 32.84
N LEU A 36 10.70 -19.27 32.87
CA LEU A 36 11.14 -20.04 31.70
C LEU A 36 10.11 -21.09 31.26
N ASP A 37 9.37 -21.68 32.21
CA ASP A 37 8.28 -22.63 31.95
C ASP A 37 7.08 -21.93 31.29
N ASP A 38 6.71 -20.75 31.79
CA ASP A 38 5.67 -19.90 31.21
C ASP A 38 6.06 -19.44 29.80
N MET A 39 7.29 -18.95 29.61
CA MET A 39 7.81 -18.54 28.31
C MET A 39 7.85 -19.70 27.31
N ALA A 40 8.23 -20.91 27.75
CA ALA A 40 8.24 -22.07 26.88
C ALA A 40 6.83 -22.46 26.44
N SER A 41 5.83 -22.32 27.33
CA SER A 41 4.43 -22.58 27.03
C SER A 41 3.86 -21.55 26.05
N ASP A 42 4.14 -20.27 26.24
CA ASP A 42 3.66 -19.21 25.36
C ASP A 42 4.32 -19.23 23.99
N LEU A 43 5.62 -19.58 23.90
CA LEU A 43 6.30 -19.79 22.63
C LEU A 43 5.71 -20.96 21.84
N SER A 44 5.27 -22.04 22.50
CA SER A 44 4.58 -23.14 21.83
C SER A 44 3.25 -22.68 21.24
N LYS A 45 2.42 -21.95 22.00
CA LYS A 45 1.15 -21.41 21.51
C LYS A 45 1.36 -20.45 20.33
N LEU A 46 2.37 -19.58 20.43
CA LEU A 46 2.69 -18.65 19.35
C LEU A 46 3.15 -19.41 18.10
N SER A 47 3.93 -20.48 18.25
CA SER A 47 4.33 -21.33 17.13
C SER A 47 3.14 -21.99 16.43
N GLU A 48 2.11 -22.40 17.17
CA GLU A 48 0.87 -22.94 16.61
C GLU A 48 0.10 -21.85 15.85
N GLN A 49 -0.09 -20.68 16.47
CA GLN A 49 -0.77 -19.55 15.81
C GLN A 49 -0.05 -19.07 14.53
N VAL A 50 1.28 -19.09 14.51
CA VAL A 50 2.06 -18.76 13.31
C VAL A 50 1.83 -19.79 12.21
N ALA A 51 1.68 -21.07 12.56
CA ALA A 51 1.35 -22.10 11.58
C ALA A 51 -0.05 -21.87 10.99
N ASP A 52 -1.05 -21.57 11.82
CA ASP A 52 -2.42 -21.26 11.38
C ASP A 52 -2.45 -20.03 10.44
N VAL A 53 -1.68 -18.98 10.76
CA VAL A 53 -1.60 -17.78 9.92
C VAL A 53 -0.91 -18.08 8.58
N ASN A 54 0.12 -18.91 8.56
CA ASN A 54 0.76 -19.28 7.29
C ASN A 54 -0.22 -20.04 6.37
N GLU A 55 -1.03 -20.96 6.91
CA GLU A 55 -2.07 -21.64 6.16
C GLU A 55 -3.10 -20.64 5.58
N TYR A 56 -3.53 -19.67 6.38
CA TYR A 56 -4.43 -18.62 5.91
C TYR A 56 -3.81 -17.72 4.83
N VAL A 57 -2.50 -17.43 4.92
CA VAL A 57 -1.80 -16.65 3.89
C VAL A 57 -1.70 -17.43 2.58
N GLU A 58 -1.47 -18.75 2.64
CA GLU A 58 -1.49 -19.62 1.46
C GLU A 58 -2.89 -19.64 0.81
N GLU A 59 -3.97 -19.71 1.61
CA GLU A 59 -5.35 -19.63 1.10
C GLU A 59 -5.63 -18.29 0.42
N LEU A 60 -5.17 -17.18 1.00
CA LEU A 60 -5.32 -15.84 0.39
C LEU A 60 -4.52 -15.69 -0.91
N ASP A 61 -3.35 -16.32 -1.02
CA ASP A 61 -2.54 -16.30 -2.24
C ASP A 61 -3.25 -17.03 -3.38
N ASP A 62 -3.81 -18.20 -3.08
CA ASP A 62 -4.62 -18.98 -4.04
C ASP A 62 -5.89 -18.21 -4.48
N ASP A 63 -6.60 -17.57 -3.54
CA ASP A 63 -7.78 -16.74 -3.83
C ASP A 63 -7.41 -15.54 -4.70
N LEU A 64 -6.28 -14.89 -4.45
CA LEU A 64 -5.81 -13.75 -5.24
C LEU A 64 -5.41 -14.18 -6.65
N ALA A 65 -4.74 -15.32 -6.81
CA ALA A 65 -4.41 -15.87 -8.12
C ALA A 65 -5.66 -16.19 -8.93
N GLN A 66 -6.74 -16.65 -8.29
CA GLN A 66 -8.03 -16.82 -8.97
C GLN A 66 -8.60 -15.48 -9.46
N VAL A 67 -8.55 -14.43 -8.63
CA VAL A 67 -9.03 -13.10 -9.03
C VAL A 67 -8.20 -12.55 -10.19
N GLU A 68 -6.87 -12.68 -10.14
CA GLU A 68 -5.96 -12.29 -11.21
C GLU A 68 -6.34 -12.98 -12.53
N SER A 69 -6.56 -14.30 -12.51
CA SER A 69 -6.95 -15.02 -13.73
C SER A 69 -8.30 -14.55 -14.31
N VAL A 70 -9.26 -14.16 -13.48
CA VAL A 70 -10.54 -13.63 -13.94
C VAL A 70 -10.37 -12.25 -14.57
N LEU A 71 -9.50 -11.42 -14.01
CA LEU A 71 -9.23 -10.08 -14.55
C LEU A 71 -8.45 -10.15 -15.87
N GLU A 72 -7.44 -11.02 -15.97
CA GLU A 72 -6.71 -11.25 -17.23
C GLU A 72 -7.65 -11.76 -18.33
N GLU A 73 -8.59 -12.65 -18.02
CA GLU A 73 -9.59 -13.13 -18.99
C GLU A 73 -10.61 -12.05 -19.42
N ASP A 74 -10.87 -11.04 -18.59
CA ASP A 74 -11.74 -9.91 -18.92
C ASP A 74 -10.97 -8.79 -19.68
N GLU A 75 -9.65 -8.66 -19.57
CA GLU A 75 -8.83 -7.67 -20.32
C GLU A 75 -8.61 -8.03 -21.80
N ASP A 76 -8.69 -9.31 -22.17
CA ASP A 76 -8.60 -9.77 -23.58
C ASP A 76 -9.88 -9.52 -24.41
N ASP A 77 -10.98 -9.06 -23.79
CA ASP A 77 -12.24 -8.67 -24.46
C ASP A 77 -12.45 -7.13 -24.47
N TYR A 78 -11.46 -6.35 -24.01
CA TYR A 78 -11.37 -4.89 -24.22
C TYR A 78 -10.34 -4.52 -25.31
N ASP A 79 -10.15 -5.39 -26.31
CA ASP A 79 -9.54 -5.02 -27.61
C ASP A 79 -10.65 -4.50 -28.56
N ASP A 80 -11.55 -3.66 -28.05
CA ASP A 80 -12.58 -2.98 -28.84
C ASP A 80 -12.75 -1.52 -28.37
N GLU A 81 -11.99 -0.65 -29.03
CA GLU A 81 -12.29 0.76 -29.23
C GLU A 81 -12.23 1.68 -27.99
N ASP A 82 -11.12 1.70 -27.26
CA ASP A 82 -10.66 3.01 -26.75
C ASP A 82 -9.90 3.69 -27.90
N GLU A 83 -10.67 4.33 -28.79
CA GLU A 83 -10.19 5.54 -29.42
C GLU A 83 -9.63 6.39 -28.28
N ASP A 84 -8.30 6.53 -28.22
CA ASP A 84 -7.60 7.55 -27.46
C ASP A 84 -8.18 8.92 -27.86
N GLU A 85 -9.35 9.27 -27.34
CA GLU A 85 -9.82 10.65 -27.31
C GLU A 85 -8.88 11.33 -26.32
N ASP A 86 -7.85 11.97 -26.85
CA ASP A 86 -6.91 12.79 -26.10
C ASP A 86 -7.71 13.82 -25.27
N VAL A 87 -8.05 13.47 -24.02
CA VAL A 87 -8.75 14.37 -23.09
C VAL A 87 -7.71 15.24 -22.41
N PHE A 88 -7.76 16.55 -22.68
CA PHE A 88 -6.85 17.52 -22.08
C PHE A 88 -7.52 18.29 -20.93
N GLU A 89 -6.79 18.43 -19.82
CA GLU A 89 -7.21 19.18 -18.63
C GLU A 89 -6.84 20.65 -18.77
N VAL A 90 -7.82 21.54 -18.61
CA VAL A 90 -7.58 22.99 -18.65
C VAL A 90 -8.25 23.68 -17.47
N THR A 91 -7.49 24.52 -16.76
CA THR A 91 -8.05 25.37 -15.70
C THR A 91 -8.53 26.69 -16.29
N CYS A 92 -9.81 27.02 -16.10
CA CYS A 92 -10.36 28.27 -16.61
C CYS A 92 -9.72 29.49 -15.90
N PRO A 93 -9.09 30.43 -16.63
CA PRO A 93 -8.42 31.58 -16.02
C PRO A 93 -9.40 32.58 -15.37
N TYR A 94 -10.69 32.54 -15.72
CA TYR A 94 -11.67 33.49 -15.20
C TYR A 94 -12.39 33.05 -13.92
N CYS A 95 -12.49 31.74 -13.67
CA CYS A 95 -13.23 31.21 -12.53
C CYS A 95 -12.46 30.17 -11.71
N GLY A 96 -11.31 29.69 -12.21
CA GLY A 96 -10.46 28.71 -11.53
C GLY A 96 -11.02 27.28 -11.53
N GLU A 97 -12.11 27.02 -12.27
CA GLU A 97 -12.66 25.68 -12.42
C GLU A 97 -11.82 24.88 -13.42
N THR A 98 -11.38 23.70 -13.01
CA THR A 98 -10.74 22.71 -13.88
C THR A 98 -11.80 22.01 -14.71
N VAL A 99 -11.62 22.02 -16.03
CA VAL A 99 -12.55 21.47 -16.99
C VAL A 99 -11.80 20.55 -17.96
N TYR A 100 -12.45 19.44 -18.33
CA TYR A 100 -11.89 18.40 -19.19
C TYR A 100 -12.52 18.51 -20.58
N PHE A 101 -11.69 18.51 -21.63
CA PHE A 101 -12.12 18.63 -23.01
C PHE A 101 -11.52 17.53 -23.88
N GLU A 102 -12.28 17.09 -24.88
CA GLU A 102 -11.83 16.17 -25.93
C GLU A 102 -11.11 16.96 -27.06
N ASP A 103 -10.18 16.33 -27.78
CA ASP A 103 -9.37 16.90 -28.89
C ASP A 103 -10.19 17.46 -30.07
N SER A 104 -11.51 17.30 -30.04
CA SER A 104 -12.46 17.85 -31.00
C SER A 104 -12.77 19.34 -30.80
N ILE A 105 -12.31 19.96 -29.70
CA ILE A 105 -12.55 21.36 -29.36
C ILE A 105 -11.45 22.29 -29.89
N ASP A 106 -11.86 23.44 -30.41
CA ASP A 106 -10.95 24.47 -30.91
C ASP A 106 -10.09 25.04 -29.76
N PRO A 107 -8.76 24.86 -29.79
CA PRO A 107 -7.84 25.26 -28.71
C PRO A 107 -7.79 26.79 -28.50
N ASP A 108 -8.24 27.57 -29.49
CA ASP A 108 -8.27 29.03 -29.43
C ASP A 108 -9.63 29.56 -28.91
N HIS A 109 -10.68 28.75 -28.81
CA HIS A 109 -12.01 29.23 -28.42
C HIS A 109 -12.75 28.25 -27.52
N ILE A 110 -12.18 27.98 -26.34
CA ILE A 110 -12.74 27.03 -25.37
C ILE A 110 -13.81 27.70 -24.50
N PRO A 111 -15.10 27.31 -24.59
CA PRO A 111 -16.14 27.86 -23.73
C PRO A 111 -16.12 27.19 -22.36
N CYS A 112 -15.91 27.96 -21.29
CA CYS A 112 -15.99 27.44 -19.93
C CYS A 112 -17.45 27.09 -19.55
N PRO A 113 -17.76 25.83 -19.17
CA PRO A 113 -19.11 25.44 -18.72
C PRO A 113 -19.54 26.09 -17.40
N ALA A 114 -18.59 26.45 -16.53
CA ALA A 114 -18.89 27.04 -15.22
C ALA A 114 -19.24 28.54 -15.29
N CYS A 115 -18.54 29.32 -16.12
CA CYS A 115 -18.72 30.77 -16.20
C CYS A 115 -19.19 31.31 -17.55
N GLY A 116 -19.23 30.47 -18.60
CA GLY A 116 -19.72 30.82 -19.93
C GLY A 116 -18.82 31.74 -20.74
N LYS A 117 -17.59 32.02 -20.27
CA LYS A 117 -16.59 32.80 -21.02
C LYS A 117 -15.70 31.88 -21.85
N THR A 118 -15.29 32.36 -23.02
CA THR A 118 -14.33 31.67 -23.89
C THR A 118 -12.90 32.07 -23.57
N PHE A 119 -11.94 31.14 -23.66
CA PHE A 119 -10.52 31.38 -23.43
C PHE A 119 -9.66 30.46 -24.32
N ASP A 120 -8.39 30.83 -24.49
CA ASP A 120 -7.39 30.05 -25.26
C ASP A 120 -6.52 29.21 -24.32
N ILE A 121 -6.00 28.07 -24.79
CA ILE A 121 -5.10 27.20 -24.00
C ILE A 121 -3.82 27.95 -23.57
N GLU A 122 -3.27 28.82 -24.42
CA GLU A 122 -2.11 29.66 -24.07
C GLU A 122 -2.40 30.59 -22.88
N GLN A 123 -3.64 31.09 -22.77
CA GLN A 123 -4.08 31.93 -21.64
C GLN A 123 -4.32 31.10 -20.38
N ALA A 124 -4.64 29.81 -20.49
CA ALA A 124 -4.81 28.93 -19.33
C ALA A 124 -3.46 28.44 -18.77
N ALA A 125 -2.48 28.18 -19.64
CA ALA A 125 -1.11 27.84 -19.24
C ALA A 125 -0.37 29.03 -18.58
N CYS A 126 -0.84 30.24 -18.89
CA CYS A 126 -0.41 31.51 -18.34
C CYS A 126 -1.35 31.93 -17.19
N GLY A 127 -1.17 31.34 -16.00
CA GLY A 127 -1.87 31.85 -14.82
C GLY A 127 -1.52 33.32 -14.57
N ASP A 128 -2.51 34.21 -14.62
CA ASP A 128 -2.47 35.65 -14.26
C ASP A 128 -1.09 36.33 -14.36
N CYS A 129 -0.50 36.43 -15.56
CA CYS A 129 0.73 37.21 -15.75
C CYS A 129 0.45 38.61 -16.31
N ASP A 130 0.19 39.56 -15.42
CA ASP A 130 -0.04 40.98 -15.77
C ASP A 130 1.29 41.79 -15.84
N SER A 131 2.37 41.23 -16.42
CA SER A 131 3.59 42.00 -16.70
C SER A 131 4.45 41.41 -17.82
N ASP A 132 4.97 42.27 -18.69
CA ASP A 132 5.86 42.04 -19.86
C ASP A 132 7.20 41.32 -19.57
N SER A 133 7.23 40.25 -18.77
CA SER A 133 8.43 39.44 -18.55
C SER A 133 8.07 38.03 -18.09
N CYS A 134 7.58 37.20 -19.02
CA CYS A 134 7.51 35.74 -18.87
C CYS A 134 8.52 35.08 -19.81
N GLU A 135 9.78 35.00 -19.39
CA GLU A 135 10.73 34.02 -19.93
C GLU A 135 10.54 32.71 -19.15
N GLY A 136 9.69 31.81 -19.66
CA GLY A 136 9.53 30.47 -19.09
C GLY A 136 8.11 29.91 -19.18
N CYS A 137 7.61 29.70 -20.40
CA CYS A 137 6.47 28.80 -20.62
C CYS A 137 7.04 27.51 -21.22
N VAL A 138 7.21 26.49 -20.40
CA VAL A 138 7.49 25.12 -20.86
C VAL A 138 6.15 24.41 -20.82
N LEU A 139 5.61 24.10 -22.00
CA LEU A 139 4.60 23.06 -22.11
C LEU A 139 5.30 21.77 -21.69
N GLU A 140 5.02 21.28 -20.48
CA GLU A 140 5.41 19.91 -20.16
C GLU A 140 4.54 19.00 -21.01
N GLU A 141 5.07 18.57 -22.16
CA GLU A 141 4.60 17.37 -22.84
C GLU A 141 4.64 16.26 -21.78
N THR A 142 3.46 15.80 -21.36
CA THR A 142 3.33 14.71 -20.39
C THR A 142 4.03 13.49 -20.97
N HIS A 143 5.14 13.14 -20.33
CA HIS A 143 5.95 11.97 -20.62
C HIS A 143 5.08 10.74 -20.79
N HIS A 144 5.12 10.14 -21.99
CA HIS A 144 4.85 8.72 -22.16
C HIS A 144 5.79 7.96 -21.22
N LEU A 145 5.23 7.26 -20.25
CA LEU A 145 5.92 6.18 -19.58
C LEU A 145 5.92 5.02 -20.57
N ASP A 146 6.99 4.94 -21.37
CA ASP A 146 7.34 3.71 -22.05
C ASP A 146 7.47 2.61 -20.98
N ASP A 147 6.56 1.64 -21.04
CA ASP A 147 6.70 0.32 -20.44
C ASP A 147 8.07 -0.28 -20.82
N GLU A 148 8.99 -0.31 -19.86
CA GLU A 148 10.20 -1.13 -19.95
C GLU A 148 9.86 -2.58 -19.57
N VAL A 149 10.10 -3.47 -20.55
CA VAL A 149 10.22 -4.94 -20.44
C VAL A 149 11.28 -5.38 -19.44
#